data_AF-A0A936Q395-F1
#
_entry.id   AF-A0A936Q395-F1
#
_cell.length_a   1.000
_cell.length_b   1.000
_cell.length_c   1.000
_cell.angle_alpha   90.00
_cell.angle_beta   90.00
_cell.angle_gamma   90.00
#
_symmetry.space_group_name_H-M   'P 1'
#
loop_
_entity.id
_entity.type
_entity.pdbx_description
1 polymer ?
#
loop_
_entity_poly.entity_id
_entity_poly.type
_entity_poly.pdbx_seq_one_letter_code
_entity_poly.pdbx_strand_id
1 'polypeptide(L)'
;MVPDEIPATLVRQCRAYTVAEQEERRFLGLPPDAPAPPGALRDARLPCRRHIQKSAVHALDVLNEAPNYPQPVSFSRGVRVDVIGPVTHLFLSGTASIGPLGLTLHPGDFRAQCWRAYRNLTRLLEAGQATWHDVVRCTCYLRDIERDYSAFNEIRTEFFEALNLNPLPASTGIQVGLCRSDLLVEIEAHAMLSGSPETRPATPPPGRPLPPASVVDPREGLPPRTLAKRVRHHDRDQVAARRHK
;
A
#
# COMPACT_ATOMS: atom_id res chain seq x y z
N MET A 1 -8.70 -23.96 22.13
CA MET A 1 -8.62 -24.64 20.83
C MET A 1 -8.25 -23.59 19.81
N VAL A 2 -7.01 -23.64 19.34
CA VAL A 2 -6.48 -22.77 18.28
C VAL A 2 -6.88 -23.46 16.98
N PRO A 3 -7.62 -22.81 16.05
CA PRO A 3 -7.87 -23.42 14.76
C PRO A 3 -6.57 -23.50 13.98
N ASP A 4 -6.34 -24.72 13.50
CA ASP A 4 -5.22 -25.23 12.74
C ASP A 4 -4.65 -24.29 11.66
N GLU A 5 -3.32 -24.26 11.66
CA GLU A 5 -2.40 -24.07 10.53
C GLU A 5 -3.05 -23.73 9.18
N ILE A 6 -2.79 -22.52 8.71
CA ILE A 6 -3.01 -22.12 7.30
C ILE A 6 -2.02 -22.93 6.44
N PRO A 7 -2.48 -23.82 5.53
CA PRO A 7 -1.58 -24.65 4.74
C PRO A 7 -0.75 -23.78 3.79
N ALA A 8 0.59 -23.87 3.90
CA ALA A 8 1.57 -23.22 3.03
C ALA A 8 1.67 -23.88 1.63
N THR A 9 0.53 -24.15 1.00
CA THR A 9 0.47 -24.62 -0.38
C THR A 9 -0.67 -23.91 -1.10
N LEU A 10 -0.49 -22.59 -1.29
CA LEU A 10 -1.17 -21.93 -2.39
C LEU A 10 -0.53 -22.50 -3.66
N VAL A 11 -1.17 -23.55 -4.20
CA VAL A 11 -0.84 -24.16 -5.49
C VAL A 11 -0.66 -23.01 -6.47
N ARG A 12 0.59 -22.77 -6.88
CA ARG A 12 0.90 -21.92 -8.02
C ARG A 12 0.16 -22.56 -9.19
N GLN A 13 -1.04 -22.08 -9.50
CA GLN A 13 -1.85 -22.63 -10.58
C GLN A 13 -0.94 -22.74 -11.79
N CYS A 14 -0.68 -23.97 -12.26
CA CYS A 14 0.06 -24.22 -13.48
C CYS A 14 -0.81 -23.70 -14.63
N ARG A 15 -0.77 -22.39 -14.85
CA ARG A 15 -1.30 -21.79 -16.05
C ARG A 15 -0.46 -22.32 -17.19
N ALA A 16 -1.10 -22.98 -18.16
CA ALA A 16 -0.42 -23.37 -19.38
C ALA A 16 0.14 -22.11 -20.05
N TYR A 17 1.44 -22.15 -20.37
CA TYR A 17 2.11 -21.07 -21.07
C TYR A 17 1.52 -20.93 -22.48
N THR A 18 1.31 -19.70 -22.94
CA THR A 18 0.85 -19.49 -24.33
C THR A 18 1.96 -19.82 -25.32
N VAL A 19 1.64 -20.06 -26.60
CA VAL A 19 2.66 -20.33 -27.64
C VAL A 19 3.69 -19.20 -27.74
N ALA A 20 3.22 -17.94 -27.71
CA ALA A 20 4.09 -16.78 -27.72
C ALA A 20 4.96 -16.70 -26.45
N GLU A 21 4.39 -17.00 -25.28
CA GLU A 21 5.16 -17.04 -24.03
C GLU A 21 6.21 -18.15 -24.04
N GLN A 22 5.88 -19.35 -24.56
CA GLN A 22 6.84 -20.43 -24.73
C GLN A 22 8.00 -20.03 -25.64
N GLU A 23 7.72 -19.30 -26.72
CA GLU A 23 8.74 -18.79 -27.64
C GLU A 23 9.71 -17.83 -26.93
N GLU A 24 9.20 -16.84 -26.20
CA GLU A 24 10.03 -15.91 -25.40
C GLU A 24 10.85 -16.65 -24.33
N ARG A 25 10.26 -17.64 -23.67
CA ARG A 25 10.95 -18.49 -22.71
C ARG A 25 12.11 -19.24 -23.35
N ARG A 26 11.94 -19.78 -24.57
CA ARG A 26 13.03 -20.44 -25.31
C ARG A 26 14.16 -19.46 -25.64
N PHE A 27 13.83 -18.23 -26.07
CA PHE A 27 14.85 -17.22 -26.36
C PHE A 27 15.69 -16.85 -25.13
N LEU A 28 15.09 -16.87 -23.94
CA LEU A 28 15.79 -16.68 -22.66
C LEU A 28 16.52 -17.93 -22.15
N GLY A 29 16.46 -19.07 -22.86
CA GLY A 29 17.04 -20.35 -22.43
C GLY A 29 16.28 -21.02 -21.28
N LEU A 30 15.00 -20.67 -21.08
CA LEU A 30 14.13 -21.25 -20.07
C LEU A 30 13.34 -22.46 -20.60
N PRO A 31 12.89 -23.36 -19.71
CA PRO A 31 11.95 -24.40 -20.11
C PRO A 31 10.65 -23.75 -20.64
N PRO A 32 10.22 -24.08 -21.88
CA PRO A 32 9.01 -23.47 -22.47
C PRO A 32 7.75 -23.88 -21.71
N ASP A 33 7.69 -25.13 -21.26
CA ASP A 33 6.44 -25.76 -20.79
C ASP A 33 6.42 -26.05 -19.28
N ALA A 34 7.47 -25.65 -18.57
CA ALA A 34 7.61 -25.87 -17.14
C ALA A 34 8.17 -24.63 -16.44
N PRO A 35 7.88 -24.42 -15.14
CA PRO A 35 8.53 -23.38 -14.35
C PRO A 35 10.06 -23.45 -14.44
N ALA A 36 10.69 -22.29 -14.54
CA ALA A 36 12.16 -22.22 -14.52
C ALA A 36 12.70 -22.58 -13.13
N PRO A 37 13.77 -23.40 -13.03
CA PRO A 37 14.44 -23.63 -11.76
C PRO A 37 15.13 -22.34 -11.27
N PRO A 38 15.35 -22.18 -9.95
CA PRO A 38 16.13 -21.06 -9.42
C PRO A 38 17.51 -20.97 -10.09
N GLY A 39 17.87 -19.78 -10.56
CA GLY A 39 19.16 -19.55 -11.24
C GLY A 39 19.24 -20.08 -12.68
N ALA A 40 18.12 -20.47 -13.30
CA ALA A 40 18.09 -20.87 -14.71
C ALA A 40 18.63 -19.79 -15.65
N LEU A 41 18.32 -18.52 -15.35
CA LEU A 41 18.91 -17.38 -16.02
C LEU A 41 20.23 -17.05 -15.35
N ARG A 42 21.30 -17.01 -16.15
CA ARG A 42 22.58 -16.44 -15.74
C ARG A 42 22.73 -15.12 -16.48
N ASP A 43 23.04 -14.08 -15.72
CA ASP A 43 23.41 -12.80 -16.33
C ASP A 43 24.61 -13.05 -17.26
N ALA A 44 24.60 -12.42 -18.43
CA ALA A 44 25.75 -12.46 -19.32
C ALA A 44 26.92 -11.89 -18.50
N ARG A 45 27.98 -12.68 -18.32
CA ARG A 45 29.12 -12.31 -17.48
C ARG A 45 29.81 -11.09 -18.08
N LEU A 46 29.34 -9.89 -17.74
CA LEU A 46 30.08 -8.66 -17.93
C LEU A 46 31.29 -8.74 -16.99
N PRO A 47 32.53 -8.81 -17.50
CA PRO A 47 33.68 -8.95 -16.63
C PRO A 47 33.82 -7.75 -15.69
N CYS A 48 34.09 -8.03 -14.42
CA CYS A 48 34.62 -7.11 -13.41
C CYS A 48 33.77 -5.87 -13.05
N ARG A 49 32.43 -5.97 -12.95
CA ARG A 49 31.64 -4.92 -12.26
C ARG A 49 31.36 -5.28 -10.80
N ARG A 50 31.66 -4.36 -9.88
CA ARG A 50 31.19 -4.45 -8.48
C ARG A 50 29.70 -4.15 -8.45
N HIS A 51 28.91 -5.02 -7.84
CA HIS A 51 27.50 -4.76 -7.59
C HIS A 51 27.36 -3.66 -6.54
N ILE A 52 26.42 -2.74 -6.74
CA ILE A 52 26.07 -1.75 -5.72
C ILE A 52 25.43 -2.52 -4.54
N GLN A 53 25.94 -2.26 -3.34
CA GLN A 53 25.40 -2.86 -2.12
C GLN A 53 24.02 -2.27 -1.86
N LYS A 54 23.07 -3.14 -1.57
CA LYS A 54 21.68 -2.77 -1.31
C LYS A 54 21.08 -3.68 -0.24
N SER A 55 20.22 -3.12 0.58
CA SER A 55 19.49 -3.84 1.62
C SER A 55 17.99 -3.55 1.52
N ALA A 56 17.17 -4.55 1.85
CA ALA A 56 15.73 -4.38 1.91
C ALA A 56 15.33 -3.61 3.19
N VAL A 57 14.28 -2.81 3.08
CA VAL A 57 13.69 -2.07 4.20
C VAL A 57 12.36 -2.71 4.59
N HIS A 58 12.14 -2.85 5.90
CA HIS A 58 11.05 -3.63 6.49
C HIS A 58 10.32 -2.82 7.56
N ALA A 59 8.99 -2.90 7.58
CA ALA A 59 8.13 -2.21 8.57
C ALA A 59 7.01 -3.13 9.05
N LEU A 60 7.39 -4.30 9.60
CA LEU A 60 6.47 -5.40 9.92
C LEU A 60 5.44 -5.07 11.01
N ASP A 61 5.65 -4.01 11.79
CA ASP A 61 4.69 -3.51 12.78
C ASP A 61 3.45 -2.88 12.12
N VAL A 62 3.58 -2.39 10.89
CA VAL A 62 2.48 -1.77 10.14
C VAL A 62 2.10 -2.53 8.87
N LEU A 63 3.00 -3.22 8.19
CA LEU A 63 2.71 -3.90 6.92
C LEU A 63 3.60 -5.12 6.70
N ASN A 64 3.06 -6.18 6.10
CA ASN A 64 3.86 -7.36 5.75
C ASN A 64 4.70 -7.17 4.48
N GLU A 65 5.60 -8.11 4.23
CA GLU A 65 6.35 -8.20 2.98
C GLU A 65 5.49 -8.67 1.82
N ALA A 66 5.79 -8.16 0.62
CA ALA A 66 5.04 -8.45 -0.59
C ALA A 66 5.05 -9.95 -1.00
N PRO A 67 6.17 -10.68 -0.81
CA PRO A 67 6.20 -12.14 -0.97
C PRO A 67 5.31 -12.90 0.03
N ASN A 68 4.90 -12.26 1.13
CA ASN A 68 4.10 -12.87 2.19
C ASN A 68 2.61 -12.48 2.11
N TYR A 69 2.18 -11.91 0.98
CA TYR A 69 0.77 -11.65 0.72
C TYR A 69 -0.01 -12.95 0.49
N PRO A 70 -1.34 -12.95 0.69
CA PRO A 70 -2.20 -14.06 0.26
C PRO A 70 -2.01 -14.42 -1.22
N GLN A 71 -1.72 -13.41 -2.05
CA GLN A 71 -1.22 -13.58 -3.41
C GLN A 71 0.20 -13.00 -3.48
N PRO A 72 1.25 -13.85 -3.35
CA PRO A 72 2.63 -13.41 -3.32
C PRO A 72 3.04 -12.64 -4.58
N VAL A 73 3.82 -11.57 -4.39
CA VAL A 73 4.38 -10.76 -5.48
C VAL A 73 5.85 -10.43 -5.20
N SER A 74 6.64 -10.25 -6.26
CA SER A 74 8.11 -10.24 -6.19
C SER A 74 8.70 -8.83 -6.16
N PHE A 75 8.52 -8.10 -5.06
CA PHE A 75 9.22 -6.83 -4.80
C PHE A 75 9.51 -6.63 -3.30
N SER A 76 10.50 -5.80 -2.98
CA SER A 76 10.81 -5.36 -1.61
C SER A 76 10.05 -4.09 -1.29
N ARG A 77 9.56 -3.90 -0.05
CA ARG A 77 8.84 -2.68 0.35
C ARG A 77 9.64 -1.40 0.17
N GLY A 78 10.93 -1.49 0.43
CA GLY A 78 11.90 -0.50 0.03
C GLY A 78 13.27 -1.13 -0.14
N VAL A 79 14.14 -0.41 -0.83
CA VAL A 79 15.54 -0.76 -1.02
C VAL A 79 16.39 0.43 -0.65
N ARG A 80 17.26 0.23 0.33
CA ARG A 80 18.35 1.15 0.66
C ARG A 80 19.55 0.82 -0.22
N VAL A 81 20.13 1.85 -0.81
CA VAL A 81 21.30 1.76 -1.68
C VAL A 81 22.38 2.67 -1.11
N ASP A 82 23.40 2.05 -0.53
CA ASP A 82 24.57 2.76 -0.01
C ASP A 82 25.55 2.96 -1.16
N VAL A 83 25.62 4.20 -1.66
CA VAL A 83 26.51 4.58 -2.76
C VAL A 83 27.89 4.92 -2.19
N ILE A 84 28.94 4.79 -3.01
CA ILE A 84 30.30 5.23 -2.67
C ILE A 84 30.29 6.76 -2.53
N GLY A 85 30.29 7.26 -1.30
CA GLY A 85 30.21 8.69 -0.96
C GLY A 85 29.33 8.93 0.27
N PRO A 86 29.03 10.21 0.60
CA PRO A 86 28.26 10.55 1.79
C PRO A 86 26.75 10.54 1.52
N VAL A 87 26.23 9.82 0.52
CA VAL A 87 24.80 9.86 0.17
C VAL A 87 24.27 8.44 0.00
N THR A 88 23.18 8.17 0.71
CA THR A 88 22.37 6.97 0.54
C THR A 88 21.10 7.34 -0.21
N HIS A 89 20.67 6.46 -1.12
CA HIS A 89 19.34 6.52 -1.71
C HIS A 89 18.43 5.49 -1.06
N LEU A 90 17.21 5.90 -0.75
CA LEU A 90 16.16 5.02 -0.24
C LEU A 90 14.98 5.06 -1.21
N PHE A 91 14.76 3.94 -1.90
CA PHE A 91 13.64 3.77 -2.83
C PHE A 91 12.54 3.00 -2.13
N LEU A 92 11.38 3.63 -1.91
CA LEU A 92 10.20 2.98 -1.35
C LEU A 92 9.23 2.66 -2.47
N SER A 93 8.79 1.40 -2.56
CA SER A 93 7.80 0.98 -3.56
C SER A 93 6.45 1.64 -3.31
N GLY A 94 5.60 1.61 -4.35
CA GLY A 94 4.19 1.99 -4.25
C GLY A 94 3.54 1.39 -3.00
N THR A 95 3.15 2.28 -2.09
CA THR A 95 2.64 1.94 -0.77
C THR A 95 1.21 2.44 -0.65
N ALA A 96 0.31 1.49 -0.41
CA ALA A 96 -1.12 1.74 -0.30
C ALA A 96 -1.63 1.41 1.12
N SER A 97 -2.95 1.41 1.29
CA SER A 97 -3.63 1.06 2.54
C SER A 97 -3.57 -0.44 2.86
N ILE A 98 -2.38 -0.93 3.20
CA ILE A 98 -2.11 -2.33 3.52
C ILE A 98 -1.84 -2.49 5.01
N GLY A 99 -2.39 -3.56 5.60
CA GLY A 99 -2.18 -3.95 6.99
C GLY A 99 -1.02 -4.93 7.21
N PRO A 100 -0.71 -5.28 8.48
CA PRO A 100 0.32 -6.26 8.83
C PRO A 100 0.04 -7.68 8.32
N LEU A 101 -1.20 -7.98 7.93
CA LEU A 101 -1.59 -9.27 7.34
C LEU A 101 -1.63 -9.23 5.80
N GLY A 102 -1.22 -8.13 5.18
CA GLY A 102 -1.26 -7.95 3.72
C GLY A 102 -2.65 -7.68 3.14
N LEU A 103 -3.66 -7.53 3.99
CA LEU A 103 -5.02 -7.16 3.60
C LEU A 103 -5.15 -5.65 3.41
N THR A 104 -6.05 -5.26 2.52
CA THR A 104 -6.44 -3.86 2.35
C THR A 104 -7.19 -3.39 3.59
N LEU A 105 -6.88 -2.20 4.08
CA LEU A 105 -7.59 -1.55 5.19
C LEU A 105 -8.43 -0.37 4.67
N HIS A 106 -9.55 -0.09 5.35
CA HIS A 106 -10.46 1.00 5.02
C HIS A 106 -11.02 0.96 3.58
N PRO A 107 -11.59 -0.18 3.12
CA PRO A 107 -12.16 -0.27 1.78
C PRO A 107 -13.27 0.77 1.59
N GLY A 108 -13.22 1.52 0.49
CA GLY A 108 -14.22 2.55 0.15
C GLY A 108 -14.01 3.92 0.81
N ASP A 109 -13.09 4.06 1.77
CA ASP A 109 -12.77 5.34 2.41
C ASP A 109 -11.43 5.88 1.89
N PHE A 110 -11.49 6.77 0.90
CA PHE A 110 -10.29 7.37 0.29
C PHE A 110 -9.41 8.08 1.32
N ARG A 111 -10.00 8.88 2.22
CA ARG A 111 -9.25 9.69 3.18
C ARG A 111 -8.49 8.81 4.16
N ALA A 112 -9.14 7.78 4.72
CA ALA A 112 -8.50 6.83 5.61
C ALA A 112 -7.40 6.03 4.91
N GLN A 113 -7.60 5.64 3.65
CA GLN A 113 -6.56 4.95 2.87
C GLN A 113 -5.34 5.85 2.59
N CYS A 114 -5.56 7.14 2.31
CA CYS A 114 -4.50 8.11 2.08
C CYS A 114 -3.65 8.30 3.35
N TRP A 115 -4.29 8.54 4.50
CA TRP A 115 -3.61 8.59 5.80
C TRP A 115 -2.86 7.30 6.13
N ARG A 116 -3.45 6.16 5.79
CA ARG A 116 -2.80 4.86 6.00
C ARG A 116 -1.55 4.69 5.13
N ALA A 117 -1.57 5.14 3.88
CA ALA A 117 -0.40 5.15 3.01
C ALA A 117 0.73 6.02 3.59
N TYR A 118 0.41 7.23 4.07
CA TYR A 118 1.38 8.08 4.77
C TYR A 118 1.97 7.41 6.01
N ARG A 119 1.14 6.79 6.86
CA ARG A 119 1.60 6.05 8.04
C ARG A 119 2.56 4.91 7.67
N ASN A 120 2.24 4.15 6.64
CA ASN A 120 3.05 3.05 6.16
C ASN A 120 4.40 3.56 5.61
N LEU A 121 4.39 4.63 4.81
CA LEU A 121 5.60 5.26 4.29
C LEU A 121 6.48 5.84 5.39
N THR A 122 5.90 6.51 6.40
CA THR A 122 6.66 7.01 7.56
C THR A 122 7.45 5.90 8.24
N ARG A 123 6.83 4.74 8.47
CA ARG A 123 7.51 3.60 9.10
C ARG A 123 8.60 2.99 8.21
N LEU A 124 8.38 2.96 6.90
CA LEU A 124 9.40 2.52 5.95
C LEU A 124 10.58 3.51 5.88
N LEU A 125 10.33 4.82 5.92
CA LEU A 125 11.38 5.83 6.00
C LEU A 125 12.20 5.63 7.29
N GLU A 126 11.53 5.53 8.45
CA GLU A 126 12.20 5.30 9.74
C GLU A 126 13.07 4.03 9.73
N ALA A 127 12.55 2.92 9.18
CA ALA A 127 13.30 1.68 9.04
C ALA A 127 14.51 1.79 8.09
N GLY A 128 14.42 2.69 7.11
CA GLY A 128 15.53 3.07 6.23
C GLY A 128 16.47 4.13 6.81
N GLN A 129 16.26 4.53 8.08
CA GLN A 129 16.97 5.62 8.77
C GLN A 129 16.77 7.00 8.14
N ALA A 130 15.63 7.20 7.49
CA ALA A 130 15.23 8.44 6.84
C ALA A 130 13.99 9.05 7.51
N THR A 131 13.72 10.30 7.18
CA THR A 131 12.54 11.06 7.57
C THR A 131 11.87 11.64 6.32
N TRP A 132 10.71 12.29 6.50
CA TRP A 132 10.07 13.00 5.39
C TRP A 132 10.87 14.21 4.88
N HIS A 133 11.79 14.76 5.67
CA HIS A 133 12.71 15.81 5.20
C HIS A 133 13.73 15.29 4.19
N ASP A 134 14.00 13.99 4.19
CA ASP A 134 14.91 13.35 3.24
C ASP A 134 14.19 12.97 1.93
N VAL A 135 12.85 13.04 1.89
CA VAL A 135 12.06 12.69 0.71
C VAL A 135 12.19 13.77 -0.35
N VAL A 136 12.81 13.43 -1.47
CA VAL A 136 13.03 14.34 -2.60
C VAL A 136 11.91 14.28 -3.62
N ARG A 137 11.21 13.13 -3.72
CA ARG A 137 10.15 12.92 -4.69
C ARG A 137 9.06 11.97 -4.21
N CYS A 138 7.81 12.27 -4.56
CA CYS A 138 6.67 11.36 -4.46
C CYS A 138 6.02 11.15 -5.84
N THR A 139 5.57 9.92 -6.11
CA THR A 139 4.66 9.62 -7.23
C THR A 139 3.37 9.08 -6.64
N CYS A 140 2.26 9.75 -6.93
CA CYS A 140 0.96 9.51 -6.31
C CYS A 140 -0.03 9.00 -7.36
N TYR A 141 -0.55 7.81 -7.12
CA TYR A 141 -1.47 7.11 -8.01
C TYR A 141 -2.86 7.13 -7.38
N LEU A 142 -3.82 7.76 -8.04
CA LEU A 142 -5.21 7.80 -7.60
C LEU A 142 -6.07 6.95 -8.52
N ARG A 143 -7.02 6.19 -7.96
CA ARG A 143 -7.96 5.40 -8.77
C ARG A 143 -8.92 6.28 -9.57
N ASP A 144 -9.42 7.33 -8.93
CA ASP A 144 -10.35 8.30 -9.49
C ASP A 144 -9.87 9.70 -9.08
N ILE A 145 -9.08 10.33 -9.95
CA ILE A 145 -8.44 11.61 -9.64
C ILE A 145 -9.48 12.74 -9.66
N GLU A 146 -10.48 12.66 -10.53
CA GLU A 146 -11.52 13.70 -10.61
C GLU A 146 -12.33 13.78 -9.31
N ARG A 147 -12.66 12.62 -8.73
CA ARG A 147 -13.37 12.55 -7.45
C ARG A 147 -12.49 12.89 -6.25
N ASP A 148 -11.27 12.37 -6.19
CA ASP A 148 -10.50 12.31 -4.93
C ASP A 148 -9.37 13.35 -4.81
N TYR A 149 -8.99 14.05 -5.88
CA TYR A 149 -7.79 14.90 -5.87
C TYR A 149 -7.87 16.11 -4.92
N SER A 150 -9.06 16.68 -4.69
CA SER A 150 -9.23 17.75 -3.68
C SER A 150 -8.89 17.22 -2.28
N ALA A 151 -9.51 16.10 -1.89
CA ALA A 151 -9.27 15.48 -0.59
C ALA A 151 -7.81 15.02 -0.42
N PHE A 152 -7.19 14.52 -1.49
CA PHE A 152 -5.77 14.18 -1.52
C PHE A 152 -4.88 15.39 -1.21
N ASN A 153 -5.13 16.52 -1.87
CA ASN A 153 -4.32 17.73 -1.67
C ASN A 153 -4.51 18.31 -0.27
N GLU A 154 -5.74 18.30 0.26
CA GLU A 154 -6.00 18.72 1.65
C GLU A 154 -5.19 17.89 2.65
N ILE A 155 -5.26 16.56 2.55
CA ILE A 155 -4.51 15.64 3.44
C ILE A 155 -3.00 15.84 3.27
N ARG A 156 -2.52 15.93 2.02
CA ARG A 156 -1.09 16.11 1.72
C ARG A 156 -0.56 17.41 2.30
N THR A 157 -1.29 18.51 2.13
CA THR A 157 -0.92 19.81 2.69
C THR A 157 -0.91 19.75 4.22
N GLU A 158 -1.98 19.25 4.84
CA GLU A 158 -2.07 19.11 6.29
C GLU A 158 -0.89 18.29 6.85
N PHE A 159 -0.59 17.15 6.22
CA PHE A 159 0.50 16.29 6.65
C PHE A 159 1.87 16.94 6.51
N PHE A 160 2.13 17.64 5.40
CA PHE A 160 3.42 18.32 5.16
C PHE A 160 3.61 19.57 6.02
N GLU A 161 2.54 20.31 6.29
CA GLU A 161 2.53 21.44 7.23
C GLU A 161 2.78 20.98 8.67
N ALA A 162 2.12 19.89 9.08
CA ALA A 162 2.34 19.30 10.42
C ALA A 162 3.79 18.84 10.64
N LEU A 163 4.50 18.48 9.56
CA LEU A 163 5.92 18.14 9.56
C LEU A 163 6.85 19.34 9.34
N ASN A 164 6.31 20.52 9.07
CA ASN A 164 7.05 21.73 8.70
C ASN A 164 8.06 21.46 7.56
N LEU A 165 7.63 20.75 6.51
CA LEU A 165 8.49 20.44 5.36
C LEU A 165 8.74 21.70 4.53
N ASN A 166 10.01 22.00 4.29
CA ASN A 166 10.44 23.02 3.36
C ASN A 166 11.86 22.70 2.86
N PRO A 167 12.09 22.56 1.54
CA PRO A 167 11.08 22.55 0.48
C PRO A 167 10.16 21.33 0.57
N LEU A 168 9.01 21.39 -0.10
CA LEU A 168 8.16 20.22 -0.31
C LEU A 168 8.80 19.27 -1.33
N PRO A 169 8.57 17.94 -1.25
CA PRO A 169 9.07 17.00 -2.25
C PRO A 169 8.52 17.29 -3.65
N ALA A 170 9.33 17.02 -4.69
CA ALA A 170 8.83 17.01 -6.06
C ALA A 170 7.69 15.98 -6.18
N SER A 171 6.63 16.28 -6.94
CA SER A 171 5.44 15.45 -6.96
C SER A 171 4.89 15.21 -8.36
N THR A 172 4.46 13.99 -8.63
CA THR A 172 3.63 13.65 -9.80
C THR A 172 2.36 12.97 -9.29
N GLY A 173 1.19 13.48 -9.72
CA GLY A 173 -0.12 12.88 -9.44
C GLY A 173 -0.78 12.44 -10.74
N ILE A 174 -1.23 11.19 -10.82
CA ILE A 174 -1.88 10.63 -12.01
C ILE A 174 -3.04 9.70 -11.64
N GLN A 175 -4.00 9.56 -12.56
CA GLN A 175 -5.05 8.56 -12.46
C GLN A 175 -4.59 7.22 -13.06
N VAL A 176 -4.79 6.11 -12.34
CA VAL A 176 -4.46 4.76 -12.83
C VAL A 176 -5.39 3.69 -12.22
N GLY A 177 -5.46 2.51 -12.84
CA GLY A 177 -5.96 1.32 -12.16
C GLY A 177 -4.92 0.78 -11.17
N LEU A 178 -5.32 0.54 -9.91
CA LEU A 178 -4.45 -0.08 -8.90
C LEU A 178 -4.60 -1.61 -8.90
N CYS A 179 -3.55 -2.31 -8.43
CA CYS A 179 -3.41 -3.77 -8.46
C CYS A 179 -4.50 -4.54 -7.68
N ARG A 180 -5.23 -3.86 -6.78
CA ARG A 180 -6.42 -4.38 -6.10
C ARG A 180 -7.55 -3.39 -6.26
N SER A 181 -8.75 -3.89 -6.56
CA SER A 181 -9.95 -3.08 -6.81
C SER A 181 -10.38 -2.24 -5.60
N ASP A 182 -10.06 -2.68 -4.38
CA ASP A 182 -10.40 -2.04 -3.12
C ASP A 182 -9.39 -0.96 -2.66
N LEU A 183 -8.26 -0.82 -3.34
CA LEU A 183 -7.31 0.28 -3.14
C LEU A 183 -7.72 1.49 -3.96
N LEU A 184 -7.67 2.67 -3.33
CA LEU A 184 -8.07 3.95 -3.91
C LEU A 184 -6.89 4.90 -4.16
N VAL A 185 -5.80 4.72 -3.42
CA VAL A 185 -4.57 5.51 -3.53
C VAL A 185 -3.34 4.65 -3.25
N GLU A 186 -2.27 4.91 -3.98
CA GLU A 186 -0.94 4.33 -3.78
C GLU A 186 0.12 5.44 -3.92
N ILE A 187 1.11 5.47 -3.04
CA ILE A 187 2.14 6.51 -3.02
C ILE A 187 3.51 5.83 -3.02
N GLU A 188 4.34 6.19 -4.00
CA GLU A 188 5.77 5.86 -4.07
C GLU A 188 6.58 7.04 -3.53
N ALA A 189 7.68 6.77 -2.84
CA ALA A 189 8.58 7.80 -2.32
C ALA A 189 10.05 7.49 -2.58
N HIS A 190 10.81 8.51 -2.96
CA HIS A 190 12.27 8.45 -3.07
C HIS A 190 12.90 9.43 -2.10
N ALA A 191 13.76 8.93 -1.22
CA ALA A 191 14.51 9.72 -0.26
C ALA A 191 16.01 9.65 -0.51
N MET A 192 16.70 10.74 -0.16
CA MET A 192 18.15 10.88 -0.21
C MET A 192 18.62 11.46 1.11
N LEU A 193 19.50 10.73 1.79
CA LEU A 193 20.03 11.10 3.09
C LEU A 193 21.54 11.08 3.06
N SER A 194 22.18 11.97 3.83
CA SER A 194 23.64 11.93 3.90
C SER A 194 24.11 10.78 4.80
N GLY A 195 24.97 9.93 4.26
CA GLY A 195 25.72 8.92 5.00
C GLY A 195 26.80 9.59 5.84
N SER A 196 26.43 10.15 7.00
CA SER A 196 27.14 10.12 8.30
C SER A 196 26.57 11.19 9.25
N PRO A 197 26.07 10.79 10.43
CA PRO A 197 26.41 11.47 11.66
C PRO A 197 27.36 10.58 12.48
N GLU A 198 28.35 11.18 13.15
CA GLU A 198 28.93 10.56 14.36
C GLU A 198 27.82 9.90 15.19
N THR A 199 28.11 8.75 15.76
CA THR A 199 27.25 8.06 16.72
C THR A 199 26.76 9.01 17.81
N ARG A 200 25.59 9.63 17.64
CA ARG A 200 24.87 10.21 18.77
C ARG A 200 24.39 9.05 19.64
N PRO A 201 24.73 9.00 20.93
CA PRO A 201 24.14 8.02 21.83
C PRO A 201 22.62 8.20 21.80
N ALA A 202 21.92 7.13 21.45
CA ALA A 202 20.47 7.10 21.38
C ALA A 202 19.88 7.39 22.77
N THR A 203 19.30 8.57 22.95
CA THR A 203 18.22 8.75 23.92
C THR A 203 16.93 8.84 23.10
N PRO A 204 16.07 7.81 23.10
CA PRO A 204 14.79 7.92 22.41
C PRO A 204 13.96 9.02 23.09
N PRO A 205 13.28 9.91 22.35
CA PRO A 205 12.22 10.72 22.94
C PRO A 205 11.15 9.78 23.53
N PRO A 206 10.52 10.12 24.67
CA PRO A 206 9.48 9.28 25.25
C PRO A 206 8.37 9.08 24.20
N GLY A 207 8.21 7.84 23.77
CA GLY A 207 7.17 7.47 22.82
C GLY A 207 5.81 7.84 23.40
N ARG A 208 5.03 8.62 22.66
CA ARG A 208 3.63 8.83 23.01
C ARG A 208 2.95 7.46 22.99
N PRO A 209 2.23 7.06 24.06
CA PRO A 209 1.52 5.79 24.07
C PRO A 209 0.60 5.73 22.86
N LEU A 210 0.66 4.62 22.11
CA LEU A 210 -0.39 4.30 21.16
C LEU A 210 -1.72 4.31 21.92
N PRO A 211 -2.79 4.93 21.37
CA PRO A 211 -4.11 4.73 21.94
C PRO A 211 -4.40 3.22 21.98
N PRO A 212 -5.02 2.70 23.05
CA PRO A 212 -5.42 1.31 23.08
C PRO A 212 -6.25 1.02 21.83
N ALA A 213 -6.03 -0.15 21.21
CA ALA A 213 -6.87 -0.62 20.13
C ALA A 213 -8.33 -0.43 20.57
N SER A 214 -9.07 0.41 19.87
CA SER A 214 -10.49 0.61 20.14
C SER A 214 -11.14 -0.76 20.06
N VAL A 215 -11.52 -1.30 21.21
CA VAL A 215 -12.44 -2.42 21.28
C VAL A 215 -13.72 -1.88 20.69
N VAL A 216 -13.95 -2.14 19.40
CA VAL A 216 -15.26 -1.96 18.82
C VAL A 216 -16.13 -3.00 19.51
N ASP A 217 -17.02 -2.56 20.39
CA ASP A 217 -18.05 -3.42 20.96
C ASP A 217 -18.83 -4.03 19.79
N PRO A 218 -18.90 -5.37 19.64
CA PRO A 218 -19.67 -6.02 18.59
C PRO A 218 -21.18 -5.70 18.61
N ARG A 219 -21.66 -4.83 19.51
CA ARG A 219 -23.03 -4.34 19.59
C ARG A 219 -23.26 -2.94 19.01
N GLU A 220 -22.21 -2.17 18.71
CA GLU A 220 -22.35 -0.86 18.06
C GLU A 220 -22.30 -0.98 16.54
N GLY A 221 -23.30 -1.66 15.98
CA GLY A 221 -23.45 -1.81 14.52
C GLY A 221 -24.83 -2.23 14.06
N LEU A 222 -25.84 -2.22 14.94
CA LEU A 222 -27.21 -2.54 14.55
C LEU A 222 -27.99 -1.24 14.25
N PRO A 223 -28.57 -1.08 13.05
CA PRO A 223 -29.44 0.06 12.78
C PRO A 223 -30.67 0.03 13.72
N PRO A 224 -31.20 1.20 14.13
CA PRO A 224 -32.35 1.24 15.03
C PRO A 224 -33.54 0.52 14.39
N ARG A 225 -34.14 -0.42 15.13
CA ARG A 225 -35.38 -1.11 14.75
C ARG A 225 -36.46 -0.07 14.49
N THR A 226 -36.86 0.07 13.23
CA THR A 226 -37.99 0.90 12.82
C THR A 226 -39.25 0.41 13.51
N LEU A 227 -39.85 1.26 14.35
CA LEU A 227 -41.15 1.02 14.96
C LEU A 227 -42.20 0.90 13.84
N ALA A 228 -42.79 -0.29 13.69
CA ALA A 228 -43.90 -0.52 12.79
C ALA A 228 -45.05 0.45 13.14
N LYS A 229 -45.32 1.42 12.25
CA LYS A 229 -46.51 2.25 12.34
C LYS A 229 -47.73 1.35 12.19
N ARG A 230 -48.52 1.22 13.28
CA ARG A 230 -49.86 0.66 13.26
C ARG A 230 -50.70 1.39 12.21
N VAL A 231 -51.08 0.67 11.16
CA VAL A 231 -52.14 1.08 10.24
C VAL A 231 -53.44 1.08 11.04
N ARG A 232 -54.01 2.26 11.27
CA ARG A 232 -55.41 2.37 11.71
C ARG A 232 -56.29 2.23 10.48
N HIS A 233 -57.10 1.17 10.46
CA HIS A 233 -58.28 1.07 9.62
C HIS A 233 -59.21 2.25 9.92
N HIS A 234 -59.49 3.07 8.91
CA HIS A 234 -60.79 3.72 8.82
C HIS A 234 -61.32 3.63 7.40
N ASP A 235 -62.62 3.43 7.39
CA ASP A 235 -63.44 2.84 6.36
C ASP A 235 -63.73 3.82 5.20
N ARG A 236 -64.33 3.21 4.19
CA ARG A 236 -64.70 3.60 2.84
C ARG A 236 -65.50 4.90 2.66
N ASP A 237 -65.63 5.19 1.37
CA ASP A 237 -66.64 6.01 0.69
C ASP A 237 -66.34 7.50 0.53
N GLN A 238 -65.90 7.88 -0.68
CA GLN A 238 -66.74 8.62 -1.64
C GLN A 238 -65.91 8.98 -2.89
N VAL A 239 -66.25 8.37 -4.04
CA VAL A 239 -66.99 8.97 -5.17
C VAL A 239 -66.06 9.45 -6.28
N ALA A 240 -66.18 8.73 -7.40
CA ALA A 240 -65.72 9.08 -8.72
C ALA A 240 -66.15 10.49 -9.17
N ALA A 241 -65.28 11.22 -9.87
CA ALA A 241 -65.62 11.89 -11.14
C ALA A 241 -64.44 12.69 -11.72
N ARG A 242 -64.39 12.71 -13.07
CA ARG A 242 -63.67 13.63 -14.00
C ARG A 242 -62.20 13.26 -14.26
N ARG A 243 -61.84 12.54 -15.34
CA ARG A 243 -61.96 12.85 -16.79
C ARG A 243 -61.49 14.26 -17.17
N HIS A 244 -60.42 14.27 -17.97
CA HIS A 244 -60.01 15.27 -18.98
C HIS A 244 -59.99 16.75 -18.58
N LYS A 245 -58.77 17.27 -18.44
CA LYS A 245 -58.25 18.32 -19.33
C LYS A 245 -56.72 18.32 -19.28
#